data_AF-A0A7M2SY65-F1
#
_entry.id   AF-A0A7M2SY65-F1
#
_cell.length_a   1.000
_cell.length_b   1.000
_cell.length_c   1.000
_cell.angle_alpha   90.00
_cell.angle_beta   90.00
_cell.angle_gamma   90.00
#
_symmetry.space_group_name_H-M   'P 1'
#
loop_
_entity.id
_entity.type
_entity.pdbx_description
1 polymer ?
#
loop_
_entity_poly.entity_id
_entity_poly.type
_entity_poly.pdbx_seq_one_letter_code
_entity_poly.pdbx_strand_id
1 'polypeptide(L)'
;MRACSDAARGKGRCSLLRPEPSQRDRLSEIRDNLLDRIAEAQREGLLGEVEGLEISLAGAEEKLAQLDSALKPSVIHLGLPTFGQIAGRSSTL
;
A
#
# COMPACT_ATOMS: atom_id res chain seq x y z
N MET A 1 1.89 -26.47 0.86
CA MET A 1 0.80 -25.67 1.48
C MET A 1 1.01 -25.60 2.99
N ARG A 2 1.83 -24.67 3.48
CA ARG A 2 1.89 -24.32 4.91
C ARG A 2 2.23 -22.83 5.00
N ALA A 3 1.51 -22.15 5.88
CA ALA A 3 1.32 -20.72 5.94
C ALA A 3 2.58 -19.92 6.30
N CYS A 4 2.92 -18.93 5.48
CA CYS A 4 3.71 -17.78 5.89
C CYS A 4 2.79 -16.79 6.62
N SER A 5 2.42 -17.08 7.86
CA SER A 5 1.56 -16.18 8.65
C SER A 5 2.28 -15.52 9.83
N ASP A 6 3.61 -15.60 9.91
CA ASP A 6 4.33 -15.27 11.15
C ASP A 6 5.57 -14.36 10.96
N ALA A 7 5.48 -13.37 10.08
CA ALA A 7 6.58 -12.42 9.83
C ALA A 7 6.21 -10.94 10.03
N ALA A 8 5.25 -10.64 10.92
CA ALA A 8 4.73 -9.27 11.12
C ALA A 8 5.38 -8.47 12.27
N ARG A 9 6.57 -8.85 12.76
CA ARG A 9 7.32 -8.07 13.77
C ARG A 9 8.82 -8.11 13.49
N GLY A 10 9.28 -7.34 12.51
CA GLY A 10 10.71 -7.28 12.19
C GLY A 10 11.10 -5.96 11.53
N LYS A 11 11.73 -5.08 12.30
CA LYS A 11 12.52 -3.95 11.81
C LYS A 11 13.61 -4.50 10.86
N GLY A 12 13.39 -4.49 9.55
CA GLY A 12 14.36 -4.95 8.57
C GLY A 12 14.05 -4.38 7.19
N ARG A 13 15.05 -3.80 6.52
CA ARG A 13 14.90 -3.17 5.21
C ARG A 13 14.61 -4.22 4.15
N CYS A 14 13.36 -4.27 3.70
CA CYS A 14 12.98 -4.81 2.40
C CYS A 14 12.32 -3.68 1.61
N SER A 15 13.05 -3.11 0.65
CA SER A 15 12.60 -2.01 -0.22
C SER A 15 11.51 -2.41 -1.24
N LEU A 16 10.73 -3.46 -0.95
CA LEU A 16 9.67 -3.99 -1.83
C LEU A 16 8.39 -4.37 -1.05
N LEU A 17 8.27 -4.01 0.23
CA LEU A 17 7.12 -4.40 1.04
C LEU A 17 5.88 -3.59 0.63
N ARG A 18 5.03 -4.15 -0.23
CA ARG A 18 3.66 -3.64 -0.37
C ARG A 18 3.00 -3.68 1.01
N PRO A 19 2.26 -2.63 1.40
CA PRO A 19 1.43 -2.70 2.59
C PRO A 19 0.44 -3.87 2.47
N GLU A 20 0.24 -4.60 3.57
CA GLU A 20 -0.73 -5.70 3.61
C GLU A 20 -2.16 -5.14 3.44
N PRO A 21 -2.99 -5.65 2.51
CA PRO A 21 -4.34 -5.11 2.27
C PRO A 21 -5.26 -5.09 3.48
N SER A 22 -5.08 -6.05 4.40
CA SER A 22 -5.81 -6.12 5.67
C SER A 22 -5.49 -4.96 6.62
N GLN A 23 -4.43 -4.19 6.39
CA GLN A 23 -4.06 -3.04 7.21
C GLN A 23 -4.76 -1.74 6.83
N ARG A 24 -5.60 -1.73 5.77
CA ARG A 24 -6.24 -0.51 5.27
C ARG A 24 -7.03 0.22 6.35
N ASP A 25 -7.87 -0.50 7.09
CA ASP A 25 -8.73 0.10 8.12
C ASP A 25 -7.89 0.70 9.24
N ARG A 26 -6.87 -0.03 9.70
CA ARG A 26 -5.91 0.48 10.70
C ARG A 26 -5.15 1.72 10.22
N LEU A 27 -4.78 1.80 8.94
CA LEU A 27 -4.14 2.99 8.38
C LEU A 27 -5.10 4.18 8.28
N SER A 28 -6.39 3.93 8.01
CA SER A 28 -7.42 4.97 8.07
C SER A 28 -7.58 5.51 9.48
N GLU A 29 -7.66 4.65 10.50
CA GLU A 29 -7.72 5.06 11.90
C GLU A 29 -6.50 5.90 12.31
N ILE A 30 -5.30 5.52 11.86
CA ILE A 30 -4.08 6.29 12.10
C ILE A 30 -4.14 7.66 11.44
N ARG A 31 -4.60 7.74 10.18
CA ARG A 31 -4.78 9.03 9.48
C ARG A 31 -5.73 9.95 10.25
N ASP A 32 -6.87 9.43 10.67
CA ASP A 32 -7.90 10.21 11.36
C ASP A 32 -7.36 10.70 12.72
N ASN A 33 -6.65 9.86 13.47
CA ASN A 33 -5.98 10.27 14.70
C ASN A 33 -4.90 11.33 14.47
N LEU A 34 -4.14 11.25 13.38
CA LEU A 34 -3.12 12.26 13.05
C LEU A 34 -3.76 13.61 12.75
N LEU A 35 -4.88 13.65 12.03
CA LEU A 35 -5.64 14.87 11.78
C LEU A 35 -6.12 15.52 13.08
N ASP A 36 -6.68 14.72 14.00
CA ASP A 36 -7.12 15.22 15.31
C ASP A 36 -5.95 15.83 16.10
N ARG A 37 -4.80 15.15 16.11
CA ARG A 37 -3.59 15.62 16.81
C ARG A 37 -2.98 16.86 16.18
N ILE A 38 -3.00 17.00 14.85
CA ILE A 38 -2.57 18.22 14.17
C ILE A 38 -3.47 19.38 14.58
N ALA A 39 -4.79 19.18 14.57
CA ALA A 39 -5.74 20.20 14.96
C ALA A 39 -5.55 20.62 16.42
N GLU A 40 -5.26 19.68 17.32
CA GLU A 40 -4.92 19.96 18.72
C GLU A 40 -3.61 20.75 18.85
N ALA A 41 -2.53 20.28 18.23
CA ALA A 41 -1.23 20.94 18.29
C ALA A 41 -1.28 22.37 17.74
N GLN A 42 -2.07 22.62 16.67
CA GLN A 42 -2.30 23.96 16.14
C GLN A 42 -3.06 24.86 17.12
N ARG A 43 -4.10 24.35 17.80
CA ARG A 43 -4.85 25.12 18.81
C ARG A 43 -3.99 25.48 20.02
N GLU A 44 -3.13 24.56 20.44
CA GLU A 44 -2.24 24.74 21.60
C GLU A 44 -0.94 25.48 21.26
N GLY A 45 -0.72 25.83 19.99
CA GLY A 45 0.50 26.52 19.55
C GLY A 45 1.77 25.65 19.62
N LEU A 46 1.63 24.33 19.66
CA LEU A 46 2.71 23.34 19.71
C LEU A 46 3.31 23.12 18.32
N LEU A 47 3.82 24.18 17.70
CA LEU A 47 4.29 24.16 16.31
C LEU A 47 5.41 23.16 16.04
N GLY A 48 6.24 22.86 17.05
CA GLY A 48 7.31 21.85 16.94
C GLY A 48 6.80 20.42 16.77
N GLU A 49 5.56 20.13 17.17
CA GLU A 49 4.95 18.81 16.97
C GLU A 49 4.19 18.72 15.64
N VAL A 50 3.65 19.84 15.15
CA VAL A 50 2.83 19.89 13.92
C VAL A 50 3.59 19.34 12.72
N GLU A 51 4.84 19.79 12.49
CA GLU A 51 5.64 19.34 11.34
C GLU A 51 5.85 17.82 11.35
N GLY A 52 6.18 17.24 12.50
CA GLY A 52 6.36 15.78 12.63
C GLY A 52 5.06 15.00 12.42
N LEU A 53 3.93 15.56 12.83
CA LEU A 53 2.60 14.98 12.60
C LEU A 53 2.19 15.06 11.13
N GLU A 54 2.45 16.16 10.44
CA GLU A 54 2.18 16.33 9.01
C GLU A 54 3.01 15.36 8.15
N ILE A 55 4.29 15.17 8.48
CA ILE A 55 5.15 14.15 7.81
C ILE A 55 4.57 12.75 8.02
N SER A 56 4.10 12.46 9.23
CA SER A 56 3.49 11.16 9.56
C SER A 56 2.17 10.95 8.81
N LEU A 57 1.36 12.01 8.67
CA LEU A 57 0.11 12.00 7.93
C LEU A 57 0.36 11.72 6.44
N ALA A 58 1.29 12.43 5.82
CA ALA A 58 1.67 12.20 4.42
C ALA A 58 2.12 10.74 4.19
N GLY A 59 2.91 10.18 5.12
CA GLY A 59 3.32 8.78 5.05
C GLY A 59 2.19 7.77 5.25
N ALA A 60 1.13 8.11 6.00
CA ALA A 60 -0.06 7.28 6.14
C ALA A 60 -0.93 7.33 4.87
N GLU A 61 -1.12 8.52 4.30
CA GLU A 61 -1.85 8.73 3.04
C GLU A 61 -1.17 8.02 1.87
N GLU A 62 0.16 8.09 1.76
CA GLU A 62 0.92 7.39 0.73
C GLU A 62 0.67 5.87 0.79
N LYS A 63 0.68 5.28 2.00
CA LYS A 63 0.41 3.84 2.17
C LYS A 63 -1.02 3.47 1.80
N LEU A 64 -2.01 4.31 2.13
CA LEU A 64 -3.39 4.12 1.70
C LEU A 64 -3.52 4.16 0.18
N ALA A 65 -2.85 5.12 -0.48
CA ALA A 65 -2.83 5.21 -1.95
C ALA A 65 -2.15 3.99 -2.59
N GLN A 66 -1.09 3.46 -1.99
CA GLN A 66 -0.46 2.21 -2.43
C GLN A 66 -1.42 1.02 -2.31
N LEU A 67 -2.21 0.92 -1.24
CA LEU A 67 -3.23 -0.13 -1.08
C LEU A 67 -4.35 0.00 -2.11
N ASP A 68 -4.87 1.21 -2.29
CA ASP A 68 -5.95 1.48 -3.24
C ASP A 68 -5.52 1.25 -4.70
N SER A 69 -4.23 1.43 -5.02
CA SER A 69 -3.67 1.10 -6.35
C SER A 69 -3.41 -0.41 -6.50
N ALA A 70 -2.99 -1.10 -5.45
CA ALA A 70 -2.77 -2.55 -5.47
C ALA A 70 -4.07 -3.36 -5.61
N LEU A 71 -5.19 -2.85 -5.08
CA LEU A 71 -6.53 -3.44 -5.23
C LEU A 71 -7.08 -3.32 -6.67
N LYS A 72 -6.54 -2.42 -7.49
CA LYS A 72 -6.92 -2.28 -8.90
C LYS A 72 -6.13 -3.29 -9.72
N PRO A 73 -6.79 -4.21 -10.47
CA PRO A 73 -6.08 -5.09 -11.38
C PRO A 73 -5.38 -4.25 -12.46
N SER A 74 -4.06 -4.18 -12.42
CA SER A 74 -3.30 -3.62 -13.54
C SER A 74 -3.08 -4.71 -14.58
N VAL A 75 -3.64 -4.52 -15.77
CA VAL A 75 -3.38 -5.42 -16.91
C VAL A 75 -2.00 -5.08 -17.46
N ILE A 76 -0.99 -5.85 -17.05
CA ILE A 76 0.35 -5.78 -17.65
C ILE A 76 0.38 -6.74 -18.85
N HIS A 77 0.41 -6.18 -20.06
CA HIS A 77 0.60 -6.96 -21.29
C HIS A 77 2.06 -7.42 -21.40
N LEU A 78 2.34 -8.63 -20.91
CA LEU A 78 3.68 -9.26 -20.90
C LEU A 78 4.14 -9.77 -22.29
N GLY A 79 3.44 -9.43 -23.37
CA GLY A 79 3.71 -9.98 -24.71
C GLY A 79 3.43 -11.48 -24.84
N LEU A 80 2.71 -12.07 -23.86
CA LEU A 80 2.34 -13.48 -23.91
C LEU A 80 1.31 -13.70 -25.02
N PRO A 81 1.54 -14.66 -25.93
CA PRO A 81 0.56 -14.98 -26.95
C PRO A 81 -0.71 -15.49 -26.26
N THR A 82 -1.85 -14.96 -26.69
CA THR A 82 -3.17 -15.43 -26.28
C THR A 82 -3.35 -16.88 -26.72
N PHE A 83 -4.24 -17.61 -26.02
CA PHE A 83 -4.51 -19.02 -26.34
C PHE A 83 -4.86 -19.25 -27.81
N GLY A 84 -5.59 -18.31 -28.45
CA GLY A 84 -5.92 -18.38 -29.88
C GLY A 84 -4.71 -18.30 -30.80
N GLN A 85 -3.70 -17.50 -30.45
CA GLN A 85 -2.44 -17.40 -31.21
C GLN A 85 -1.58 -18.67 -31.10
N ILE A 86 -1.72 -19.40 -29.99
CA ILE A 86 -1.02 -20.68 -29.78
C ILE A 86 -1.75 -21.81 -30.52
N ALA A 87 -3.07 -21.88 -30.38
CA ALA A 87 -3.90 -22.91 -31.01
C ALA A 87 -3.82 -22.85 -32.55
N GLY A 88 -3.85 -21.65 -33.14
CA GLY A 88 -3.77 -21.48 -34.60
C GLY A 88 -2.43 -21.88 -35.23
N ARG A 89 -1.35 -21.99 -34.44
CA ARG A 89 -0.02 -22.39 -34.94
C ARG A 89 0.22 -23.90 -34.94
N SER A 90 -0.63 -24.69 -34.29
CA SER A 90 -0.53 -26.17 -34.34
C SER A 90 -1.11 -26.76 -35.63
N SER A 91 -1.68 -25.94 -36.51
CA SER A 91 -2.32 -26.35 -37.76
C SER A 91 -1.46 -26.03 -38.98
N THR A 92 -0.26 -26.59 -39.04
CA THR A 92 0.49 -26.73 -40.31
C THR A 92 1.04 -28.15 -40.38
N LEU A 93 0.29 -29.02 -41.07
CA LEU A 93 0.80 -30.18 -41.79
C LEU A 93 1.11 -29.74 -43.22
#